data_AF-A0A2E0TQK5-F1
#
_entry.id   AF-A0A2E0TQK5-F1
#
_cell.length_a   1.000
_cell.length_b   1.000
_cell.length_c   1.000
_cell.angle_alpha   90.00
_cell.angle_beta   90.00
_cell.angle_gamma   90.00
#
_symmetry.space_group_name_H-M   'P 1'
#
loop_
_entity.id
_entity.type
_entity.pdbx_description
1 polymer ?
#
loop_
_entity_poly.entity_id
_entity_poly.type
_entity_poly.pdbx_seq_one_letter_code
_entity_poly.pdbx_strand_id
1 'polypeptide(L)'
;MHRDDEETGTVGEALGAYLARNGFRIEDYEAPRVCIPFGPFTIHLPNTSGRKRIVRLHDLHHVATGYGTDWVGEGEVGAWELRAGCTNLAGWVYNGLAVLGALFRGPRRVWRAFRAARGAQTLYRLEVPYEEVLEWRLERLRTELGVPEGGLARGPQALHAHAPHPST
;
A
#
# COMPACT_ATOMS: atom_id res chain seq x y z
N MET A 1 21.29 -13.13 -4.42
CA MET A 1 21.33 -13.44 -2.98
C MET A 1 20.87 -12.19 -2.25
N HIS A 2 19.55 -11.98 -2.16
CA HIS A 2 18.94 -10.75 -1.60
C HIS A 2 17.47 -10.92 -1.20
N ARG A 3 16.96 -12.16 -1.14
CA ARG A 3 15.55 -12.42 -0.86
C ARG A 3 15.29 -12.77 0.60
N ASP A 4 16.32 -13.24 1.31
CA ASP A 4 16.16 -13.88 2.61
C ASP A 4 16.24 -12.88 3.80
N ASP A 5 16.82 -11.69 3.59
CA ASP A 5 16.98 -10.68 4.66
C ASP A 5 15.73 -9.77 4.81
N GLU A 6 14.90 -9.60 3.77
CA GLU A 6 13.66 -8.80 3.86
C GLU A 6 12.52 -9.54 4.59
N GLU A 7 12.61 -10.86 4.76
CA GLU A 7 11.51 -11.67 5.30
C GLU A 7 11.52 -11.81 6.82
N THR A 8 12.61 -11.44 7.52
CA THR A 8 12.74 -11.70 8.98
C THR A 8 12.65 -10.46 9.89
N GLY A 9 12.44 -9.27 9.32
CA GLY A 9 12.41 -7.98 10.01
C GLY A 9 11.06 -7.60 10.63
N THR A 10 11.06 -6.49 11.36
CA THR A 10 9.83 -5.86 11.84
C THR A 10 9.08 -5.16 10.71
N VAL A 11 7.79 -4.89 10.91
CA VAL A 11 6.99 -4.09 9.99
C VAL A 11 7.58 -2.68 9.85
N GLY A 12 8.14 -2.11 10.92
CA GLY A 12 8.83 -0.83 10.90
C GLY A 12 10.06 -0.82 9.98
N GLU A 13 10.88 -1.86 10.02
CA GLU A 13 12.03 -2.02 9.12
C GLU A 13 11.58 -2.17 7.66
N ALA A 14 10.56 -3.01 7.43
CA ALA A 14 9.99 -3.22 6.09
C ALA A 14 9.34 -1.95 5.53
N LEU A 15 8.65 -1.17 6.37
CA LEU A 15 8.13 0.14 6.01
C LEU A 15 9.26 1.12 5.69
N GLY A 16 10.33 1.14 6.49
CA GLY A 16 11.51 1.97 6.23
C GLY A 16 12.12 1.68 4.85
N ALA A 17 12.29 0.40 4.50
CA ALA A 17 12.73 -0.02 3.18
C ALA A 17 11.76 0.39 2.07
N TYR A 18 10.45 0.24 2.29
CA TYR A 18 9.42 0.69 1.37
C TYR A 18 9.48 2.21 1.12
N LEU A 19 9.56 3.03 2.18
CA LEU A 19 9.63 4.47 2.06
C LEU A 19 10.89 4.91 1.31
N ALA A 20 12.04 4.34 1.67
CA ALA A 20 13.31 4.61 1.01
C ALA A 20 13.28 4.27 -0.49
N ARG A 21 12.73 3.11 -0.86
CA ARG A 21 12.59 2.68 -2.26
C ARG A 21 11.68 3.61 -3.08
N ASN A 22 10.66 4.17 -2.46
CA ASN A 22 9.74 5.12 -3.12
C ASN A 22 10.23 6.58 -3.04
N GLY A 23 11.31 6.86 -2.30
CA GLY A 23 11.74 8.24 -2.03
C GLY A 23 10.75 9.02 -1.15
N PHE A 24 9.92 8.30 -0.40
CA PHE A 24 9.03 8.87 0.60
C PHE A 24 9.75 9.05 1.93
N ARG A 25 9.22 9.93 2.77
CA ARG A 25 9.68 10.16 4.12
C ARG A 25 8.56 9.96 5.12
N ILE A 26 8.89 9.52 6.33
CA ILE A 26 7.89 9.36 7.41
C ILE A 26 7.20 10.68 7.75
N GLU A 27 7.89 11.81 7.57
CA GLU A 27 7.31 13.15 7.81
C GLU A 27 6.26 13.55 6.75
N ASP A 28 6.26 12.91 5.57
CA ASP A 28 5.29 13.21 4.50
C ASP A 28 3.86 12.90 4.95
N TYR A 29 3.69 11.95 5.87
CA TYR A 29 2.40 11.69 6.51
C TYR A 29 1.85 12.90 7.26
N GLU A 30 2.72 13.75 7.80
CA GLU A 30 2.33 14.92 8.59
C GLU A 30 2.15 16.19 7.76
N ALA A 31 2.51 16.16 6.47
CA ALA A 31 2.39 17.31 5.57
C ALA A 31 0.97 17.92 5.65
N PRO A 32 0.83 19.27 5.66
CA PRO A 32 -0.47 19.93 5.84
C PRO A 32 -1.38 19.78 4.61
N ARG A 33 -0.81 19.48 3.44
CA ARG A 33 -1.52 19.30 2.19
C ARG A 33 -1.03 18.04 1.48
N VAL A 34 -1.96 17.34 0.84
CA VAL A 34 -1.65 16.27 -0.11
C VAL A 34 -1.69 16.83 -1.52
N CYS A 35 -0.72 16.41 -2.34
CA CYS A 35 -0.68 16.67 -3.78
C CYS A 35 -1.22 15.43 -4.51
N ILE A 36 -2.36 15.57 -5.18
CA ILE A 36 -2.94 14.49 -6.01
C ILE A 36 -2.72 14.87 -7.48
N PRO A 37 -1.88 14.14 -8.23
CA PRO A 37 -1.74 14.36 -9.66
C PRO A 37 -3.04 13.95 -10.39
N PHE A 38 -3.58 14.85 -11.20
CA PHE A 38 -4.74 14.63 -12.05
C PHE A 38 -4.43 15.08 -13.49
N GLY A 39 -3.89 14.15 -14.27
CA GLY A 39 -3.38 14.46 -15.61
C GLY A 39 -2.25 15.51 -15.55
N PRO A 40 -2.34 16.62 -16.30
CA PRO A 40 -1.33 17.69 -16.28
C PRO A 40 -1.45 18.64 -15.07
N PHE A 41 -2.48 18.48 -14.23
CA PHE A 41 -2.72 19.34 -13.08
C PHE A 41 -2.40 18.62 -11.77
N THR A 42 -2.03 19.36 -10.73
CA THR A 42 -1.90 18.86 -9.37
C THR A 42 -2.95 19.53 -8.49
N ILE A 43 -3.81 18.72 -7.88
CA ILE A 43 -4.81 19.21 -6.93
C ILE A 43 -4.19 19.15 -5.53
N HIS A 44 -4.23 20.27 -4.81
CA HIS A 44 -3.78 20.35 -3.43
C HIS A 44 -4.98 20.32 -2.48
N LEU A 45 -5.08 19.28 -1.66
CA LEU A 45 -6.15 19.15 -0.66
C LEU A 45 -5.57 19.21 0.75
N PRO A 46 -6.32 19.70 1.76
CA PRO A 46 -5.93 19.57 3.15
C PRO A 46 -5.69 18.11 3.54
N ASN A 47 -4.58 17.83 4.23
CA ASN A 47 -4.30 16.49 4.75
C ASN A 47 -4.99 16.32 6.11
N THR A 48 -6.25 15.87 6.07
CA THR A 48 -7.07 15.69 7.28
C THR A 48 -6.50 14.61 8.19
N SER A 49 -6.77 14.68 9.50
CA SER A 49 -6.35 13.66 10.47
C SER A 49 -6.79 12.24 10.07
N GLY A 50 -8.00 12.11 9.52
CA GLY A 50 -8.51 10.85 8.98
C GLY A 50 -7.65 10.32 7.82
N ARG A 51 -7.25 11.18 6.88
CA ARG A 51 -6.37 10.79 5.78
C ARG A 51 -4.98 10.39 6.29
N LYS A 52 -4.40 11.16 7.21
CA LYS A 52 -3.09 10.85 7.83
C LYS A 52 -3.07 9.46 8.45
N ARG A 53 -4.17 9.07 9.13
CA ARG A 53 -4.31 7.72 9.69
C ARG A 53 -4.43 6.66 8.59
N ILE A 54 -5.28 6.89 7.58
CA ILE A 54 -5.55 5.90 6.53
C ILE A 54 -4.31 5.65 5.67
N VAL A 55 -3.57 6.69 5.27
CA VAL A 55 -2.42 6.54 4.38
C VAL A 55 -1.31 5.71 5.01
N ARG A 56 -1.07 5.87 6.32
CA ARG A 56 -0.12 5.04 7.08
C ARG A 56 -0.47 3.55 7.01
N LEU A 57 -1.76 3.22 7.16
CA LEU A 57 -2.24 1.83 7.09
C LEU A 57 -2.22 1.28 5.66
N HIS A 58 -2.53 2.12 4.68
CA HIS A 58 -2.47 1.80 3.26
C HIS A 58 -1.05 1.41 2.82
N ASP A 59 -0.04 2.17 3.23
CA ASP A 59 1.36 1.83 2.94
C ASP A 59 1.80 0.51 3.59
N LEU A 60 1.27 0.17 4.78
CA LEU A 60 1.49 -1.14 5.37
C LEU A 60 0.80 -2.27 4.58
N HIS A 61 -0.31 -2.01 3.87
CA HIS A 61 -0.89 -2.98 2.94
C HIS A 61 0.00 -3.19 1.71
N HIS A 62 0.69 -2.17 1.20
CA HIS A 62 1.73 -2.36 0.19
C HIS A 62 2.86 -3.25 0.71
N VAL A 63 3.37 -2.99 1.91
CA VAL A 63 4.41 -3.80 2.56
C VAL A 63 3.97 -5.27 2.70
N ALA A 64 2.76 -5.51 3.19
CA ALA A 64 2.25 -6.86 3.38
C ALA A 64 2.04 -7.61 2.06
N THR A 65 1.35 -6.99 1.10
CA THR A 65 0.95 -7.61 -0.17
C THR A 65 2.06 -7.65 -1.21
N GLY A 66 3.03 -6.75 -1.11
CA GLY A 66 4.11 -6.56 -2.07
C GLY A 66 3.68 -5.92 -3.38
N TYR A 67 2.47 -5.35 -3.49
CA TYR A 67 2.09 -4.60 -4.69
C TYR A 67 2.87 -3.29 -4.80
N GLY A 68 3.22 -2.92 -6.04
CA GLY A 68 3.97 -1.69 -6.32
C GLY A 68 3.16 -0.41 -6.11
N THR A 69 3.82 0.73 -6.27
CA THR A 69 3.23 2.08 -6.20
C THR A 69 3.05 2.70 -7.60
N ASP A 70 3.30 1.91 -8.66
CA ASP A 70 2.93 2.30 -10.01
C ASP A 70 1.40 2.32 -10.18
N TRP A 71 0.93 2.93 -11.27
CA TRP A 71 -0.50 3.03 -11.57
C TRP A 71 -1.26 1.69 -11.49
N VAL A 72 -0.61 0.57 -11.83
CA VAL A 72 -1.25 -0.76 -11.74
C VAL A 72 -1.17 -1.33 -10.33
N GLY A 73 -0.06 -1.14 -9.61
CA GLY A 73 0.11 -1.56 -8.23
C GLY A 73 -0.87 -0.89 -7.26
N GLU A 74 -1.11 0.42 -7.43
CA GLU A 74 -2.17 1.17 -6.74
C GLU A 74 -3.57 0.54 -6.98
N GLY A 75 -3.82 0.08 -8.21
CA GLY A 75 -5.04 -0.65 -8.53
C GLY A 75 -5.10 -2.06 -7.93
N GLU A 76 -3.97 -2.76 -7.82
CA GLU A 76 -3.91 -4.07 -7.16
C GLU A 76 -4.18 -3.95 -5.66
N VAL A 77 -3.53 -3.01 -4.96
CA VAL A 77 -3.79 -2.79 -3.52
C VAL A 77 -5.21 -2.29 -3.30
N GLY A 78 -5.71 -1.37 -4.15
CA GLY A 78 -7.08 -0.87 -4.04
C GLY A 78 -8.12 -1.97 -4.24
N ALA A 79 -7.92 -2.86 -5.21
CA ALA A 79 -8.78 -4.03 -5.39
C ALA A 79 -8.71 -5.00 -4.20
N TRP A 80 -7.53 -5.17 -3.60
CA TRP A 80 -7.36 -5.97 -2.41
C TRP A 80 -8.10 -5.36 -1.22
N GLU A 81 -7.95 -4.05 -0.96
CA GLU A 81 -8.61 -3.33 0.14
C GLU A 81 -10.14 -3.27 -0.01
N LEU A 82 -10.67 -3.11 -1.23
CA LEU A 82 -12.12 -3.15 -1.48
C LEU A 82 -12.74 -4.50 -1.08
N ARG A 83 -11.99 -5.59 -1.24
CA ARG A 83 -12.45 -6.94 -0.92
C ARG A 83 -12.15 -7.33 0.54
N ALA A 84 -10.95 -7.05 1.01
CA ALA A 84 -10.51 -7.31 2.38
C ALA A 84 -11.25 -6.40 3.39
N GLY A 85 -11.67 -5.21 2.95
CA GLY A 85 -12.68 -4.39 3.58
C GLY A 85 -12.27 -2.96 3.91
N CYS A 86 -13.01 -1.98 3.41
CA CYS A 86 -12.89 -0.58 3.83
C CYS A 86 -13.88 -0.23 4.96
N THR A 87 -13.51 0.68 5.86
CA THR A 87 -14.36 1.09 6.99
C THR A 87 -15.01 2.46 6.82
N ASN A 88 -14.65 3.23 5.79
CA ASN A 88 -15.20 4.56 5.53
C ASN A 88 -15.38 4.83 4.03
N LEU A 89 -16.28 5.75 3.70
CA LEU A 89 -16.63 6.10 2.32
C LEU A 89 -15.41 6.59 1.51
N ALA A 90 -14.50 7.32 2.14
CA ALA A 90 -13.31 7.81 1.47
C ALA A 90 -12.42 6.66 0.97
N GLY A 91 -12.19 5.63 1.80
CA GLY A 91 -11.46 4.42 1.39
C GLY A 91 -12.13 3.70 0.22
N TRP A 92 -13.46 3.55 0.25
CA TRP A 92 -14.22 2.98 -0.87
C TRP A 92 -14.03 3.79 -2.17
N VAL A 93 -14.10 5.12 -2.09
CA VAL A 93 -13.96 6.00 -3.26
C VAL A 93 -12.53 5.99 -3.80
N TYR A 94 -11.51 6.17 -2.95
CA TYR A 94 -10.12 6.21 -3.39
C TYR A 94 -9.68 4.90 -4.03
N ASN A 95 -9.99 3.78 -3.38
CA ASN A 95 -9.67 2.46 -3.94
C ASN A 95 -10.45 2.17 -5.22
N GLY A 96 -11.72 2.61 -5.30
CA GLY A 96 -12.52 2.51 -6.52
C GLY A 96 -11.92 3.29 -7.69
N LEU A 97 -11.42 4.52 -7.44
CA LEU A 97 -10.76 5.35 -8.44
C LEU A 97 -9.42 4.74 -8.89
N ALA A 98 -8.61 4.23 -7.95
CA ALA A 98 -7.36 3.53 -8.25
C ALA A 98 -7.61 2.29 -9.14
N VAL A 99 -8.60 1.48 -8.78
CA VAL A 99 -9.03 0.32 -9.58
C VAL A 99 -9.48 0.75 -10.97
N LEU A 100 -10.35 1.76 -11.09
CA LEU A 100 -10.84 2.24 -12.38
C LEU A 100 -9.68 2.72 -13.27
N GLY A 101 -8.71 3.46 -12.70
CA GLY A 101 -7.51 3.90 -13.41
C GLY A 101 -6.62 2.74 -13.89
N ALA A 102 -6.52 1.68 -13.08
CA ALA A 102 -5.67 0.53 -13.38
C ALA A 102 -6.31 -0.48 -14.35
N LEU A 103 -7.65 -0.54 -14.45
CA LEU A 103 -8.35 -1.50 -15.34
C LEU A 103 -7.98 -1.36 -16.82
N PHE A 104 -7.54 -0.18 -17.26
CA PHE A 104 -7.07 0.03 -18.64
C PHE A 104 -5.66 -0.52 -18.90
N ARG A 105 -4.83 -0.68 -17.87
CA ARG A 105 -3.40 -1.09 -18.01
C ARG A 105 -3.12 -2.49 -17.49
N GLY A 106 -3.83 -2.94 -16.46
CA GLY A 106 -3.59 -4.22 -15.80
C GLY A 106 -4.84 -4.94 -15.31
N PRO A 107 -5.90 -5.12 -16.13
CA PRO A 107 -7.17 -5.65 -15.65
C PRO A 107 -7.05 -7.06 -15.04
N ARG A 108 -6.19 -7.92 -15.61
CA ARG A 108 -5.92 -9.26 -15.08
C ARG A 108 -5.21 -9.24 -13.73
N ARG A 109 -4.31 -8.26 -13.52
CA ARG A 109 -3.57 -8.04 -12.27
C ARG A 109 -4.53 -7.59 -11.16
N VAL A 110 -5.33 -6.57 -11.44
CA VAL A 110 -6.38 -6.04 -10.55
C VAL A 110 -7.38 -7.14 -10.16
N TRP A 111 -7.90 -7.90 -11.14
CA TRP A 111 -8.83 -9.00 -10.86
C TRP A 111 -8.21 -10.11 -9.99
N ARG A 112 -6.94 -10.44 -10.22
CA ARG A 112 -6.21 -11.41 -9.40
C ARG A 112 -6.04 -10.89 -7.97
N ALA A 113 -5.70 -9.62 -7.79
CA ALA A 113 -5.57 -9.02 -6.46
C ALA A 113 -6.90 -9.05 -5.69
N PHE A 114 -8.01 -8.69 -6.35
CA PHE A 114 -9.35 -8.83 -5.80
C PHE A 114 -9.66 -10.28 -5.37
N ARG A 115 -9.35 -11.27 -6.22
CA ARG A 115 -9.58 -12.69 -5.90
C ARG A 115 -8.70 -13.19 -4.75
N ALA A 116 -7.44 -12.75 -4.70
CA ALA A 116 -6.49 -13.13 -3.66
C ALA A 116 -6.90 -12.59 -2.28
N ALA A 117 -7.61 -11.47 -2.22
CA ALA A 117 -8.14 -10.89 -0.99
C ALA A 117 -9.34 -11.68 -0.39
N ARG A 118 -9.74 -12.82 -0.96
CA ARG A 118 -10.84 -13.62 -0.40
C ARG A 118 -10.41 -14.20 0.96
N GLY A 119 -11.12 -13.79 2.02
CA GLY A 119 -10.82 -14.21 3.39
C GLY A 119 -9.71 -13.38 4.07
N ALA A 120 -9.16 -12.39 3.36
CA ALA A 120 -8.25 -11.41 3.93
C ALA A 120 -9.02 -10.32 4.70
N GLN A 121 -8.28 -9.55 5.51
CA GLN A 121 -8.79 -8.36 6.17
C GLN A 121 -7.75 -7.24 6.13
N THR A 122 -8.21 -6.00 6.21
CA THR A 122 -7.34 -4.80 6.26
C THR A 122 -7.03 -4.40 7.70
N LEU A 123 -5.94 -3.69 7.93
CA LEU A 123 -5.65 -3.01 9.20
C LEU A 123 -6.74 -2.01 9.60
N TYR A 124 -7.54 -1.50 8.64
CA TYR A 124 -8.68 -0.64 8.92
C TYR A 124 -9.71 -1.29 9.87
N ARG A 125 -9.78 -2.63 9.90
CA ARG A 125 -10.74 -3.42 10.70
C ARG A 125 -10.13 -3.99 11.98
N LEU A 126 -8.81 -4.13 12.05
CA LEU A 126 -8.13 -4.72 13.20
C LEU A 126 -8.06 -3.77 14.41
N GLU A 127 -8.21 -2.46 14.18
CA GLU A 127 -8.23 -1.42 15.23
C GLU A 127 -7.00 -1.44 16.19
N VAL A 128 -5.89 -2.04 15.77
CA VAL A 128 -4.63 -2.07 16.50
C VAL A 128 -3.90 -0.73 16.36
N PRO A 129 -3.27 -0.19 17.43
CA PRO A 129 -2.43 1.00 17.35
C PRO A 129 -1.32 0.84 16.29
N TYR A 130 -1.09 1.89 15.50
CA TYR A 130 -0.11 1.85 14.40
C TYR A 130 1.30 1.52 14.90
N GLU A 131 1.69 2.11 16.02
CA GLU A 131 2.98 1.91 16.67
C GLU A 131 3.17 0.45 17.09
N GLU A 132 2.11 -0.21 17.58
CA GLU A 132 2.16 -1.64 17.90
C GLU A 132 2.36 -2.49 16.64
N VAL A 133 1.68 -2.14 15.54
CA VAL A 133 1.83 -2.85 14.26
C VAL A 133 3.26 -2.73 13.72
N LEU A 134 3.95 -1.59 13.92
CA LEU A 134 5.34 -1.42 13.49
C LEU A 134 6.30 -2.38 14.20
N GLU A 135 6.03 -2.73 15.45
CA GLU A 135 6.84 -3.66 16.24
C GLU A 135 6.55 -5.14 15.90
N TRP A 136 5.46 -5.42 15.16
CA TRP A 136 5.19 -6.78 14.74
C TRP A 136 6.26 -7.27 13.79
N ARG A 137 6.49 -8.58 13.82
CA ARG A 137 7.18 -9.28 12.73
C ARG A 137 6.37 -9.19 11.44
N LEU A 138 7.03 -9.06 10.29
CA LEU A 138 6.36 -9.00 8.99
C LEU A 138 5.49 -10.23 8.71
N GLU A 139 5.92 -11.42 9.14
CA GLU A 139 5.16 -12.65 8.98
C GLU A 139 3.86 -12.64 9.81
N ARG A 140 3.90 -12.02 11.01
CA ARG A 140 2.70 -11.81 11.81
C ARG A 140 1.74 -10.87 11.09
N LEU A 141 2.22 -9.73 10.57
CA LEU A 141 1.38 -8.81 9.80
C LEU A 141 0.68 -9.54 8.65
N ARG A 142 1.43 -10.31 7.86
CA ARG A 142 0.87 -11.10 6.75
C ARG A 142 -0.18 -12.10 7.23
N THR A 143 0.10 -12.81 8.32
CA THR A 143 -0.84 -13.76 8.93
C THR A 143 -2.15 -13.09 9.37
N GLU A 144 -2.07 -11.98 10.10
CA GLU A 144 -3.24 -11.22 10.59
C GLU A 144 -4.10 -10.69 9.43
N LEU A 145 -3.48 -10.33 8.31
CA LEU A 145 -4.17 -9.83 7.12
C LEU A 145 -4.65 -10.94 6.16
N GLY A 146 -4.33 -12.20 6.41
CA GLY A 146 -4.65 -13.31 5.50
C GLY A 146 -3.84 -13.25 4.20
N VAL A 147 -2.61 -12.76 4.27
CA VAL A 147 -1.65 -12.66 3.15
C VAL A 147 -0.61 -13.78 3.29
N PRO A 148 -0.23 -14.49 2.22
CA PRO A 148 0.84 -15.50 2.27
C PRO A 148 2.18 -14.90 2.67
N GLU A 149 3.06 -15.71 3.24
CA GLU A 149 4.40 -15.30 3.72
C GLU A 149 5.21 -14.55 2.65
N GLY A 150 5.20 -14.99 1.39
CA GLY A 150 5.89 -14.30 0.29
C GLY A 150 5.15 -13.10 -0.34
N GLY A 151 4.03 -12.67 0.26
CA GLY A 151 3.13 -11.66 -0.31
C GLY A 151 2.25 -12.18 -1.45
N LEU A 152 1.63 -11.26 -2.20
CA LEU A 152 0.69 -11.53 -3.30
C LEU A 152 1.19 -11.11 -4.67
N ALA A 153 2.16 -10.20 -4.73
CA ALA A 153 2.75 -9.76 -6.00
C ALA A 153 3.56 -10.89 -6.68
N ARG A 154 3.46 -10.99 -8.01
CA ARG A 154 4.12 -12.05 -8.80
C ARG A 154 5.40 -11.59 -9.50
N GLY A 155 5.97 -10.46 -9.10
CA GLY A 155 7.15 -9.88 -9.71
C GLY A 155 7.69 -8.71 -8.87
N PRO A 156 8.77 -8.06 -9.33
CA PRO A 156 9.33 -6.90 -8.65
C PRO A 156 8.28 -5.80 -8.45
N GLN A 157 8.38 -5.09 -7.33
CA GLN A 157 7.56 -3.92 -7.06
C GLN A 157 7.90 -2.83 -8.06
N ALA A 158 6.96 -2.53 -8.96
CA ALA A 158 7.07 -1.37 -9.83
C ALA A 158 6.82 -0.10 -9.02
N LEU A 159 7.63 0.92 -9.24
CA LEU A 159 7.58 2.18 -8.50
C LEU A 159 6.85 3.26 -9.30
N HIS A 160 6.29 4.26 -8.61
CA HIS A 160 5.74 5.44 -9.25
C HIS A 160 6.83 6.22 -10.03
N ALA A 161 6.39 7.03 -11.00
CA ALA A 161 7.28 7.74 -11.93
C ALA A 161 8.22 8.80 -11.30
N HIS A 162 8.06 9.08 -10.00
CA HIS A 162 8.88 10.04 -9.26
C HIS A 162 9.80 9.38 -8.24
N ALA A 163 9.79 8.05 -8.16
CA ALA A 163 10.66 7.31 -7.25
C ALA A 163 12.13 7.48 -7.67
N PRO A 164 13.08 7.47 -6.73
CA PRO A 164 14.50 7.59 -7.04
C PRO A 164 14.95 6.41 -7.91
N HIS A 165 15.61 6.72 -9.03
CA HIS A 165 16.27 5.68 -9.83
C HIS A 165 17.58 5.27 -9.15
N PRO A 166 17.93 3.97 -9.14
CA PRO A 166 19.25 3.56 -8.70
C PRO A 166 20.28 4.24 -9.59
N SER A 167 21.20 5.00 -8.99
CA SER A 167 22.35 5.54 -9.70
C SER A 167 23.10 4.37 -10.35
N THR A 168 23.14 4.36 -11.68
CA THR A 168 23.90 3.39 -12.48
C THR A 168 25.38 3.43 -12.18
#